data_AF-A0A1J5CWN2-F1
#
_entry.id   AF-A0A1J5CWN2-F1
#
_cell.length_a   1.000
_cell.length_b   1.000
_cell.length_c   1.000
_cell.angle_alpha   90.00
_cell.angle_beta   90.00
_cell.angle_gamma   90.00
#
_symmetry.space_group_name_H-M   'P 1'
#
loop_
_entity.id
_entity.type
_entity.pdbx_description
1 polymer ?
#
loop_
_entity_poly.entity_id
_entity_poly.type
_entity_poly.pdbx_seq_one_letter_code
_entity_poly.pdbx_strand_id
1 'polypeptide(L)'
;MDLIELISGNRVSAAVNTIGGVRRDISDAMRPKILRGIKQLEKRAQYYLEVVSTEITVLRRAQGVGMLPQEKAIELCAVGPTARGSGVEYDVRKHDPFAAYPYLDFKVITSDLCDVLGRTVVRVLETIESCKMCRQIIEELPQGEIRTKSTTQSTSRRSSKQK
;
A
#
# COMPACT_ATOMS: atom_id res chain seq x y z
N MET A 1 -8.53 -2.18 -12.34
CA MET A 1 -7.98 -1.03 -13.10
C MET A 1 -8.97 0.11 -13.22
N ASP A 2 -10.27 -0.17 -13.33
CA ASP A 2 -11.29 0.88 -13.53
C ASP A 2 -11.40 1.87 -12.36
N LEU A 3 -11.10 1.46 -11.13
CA LEU A 3 -11.01 2.39 -9.99
C LEU A 3 -9.85 3.39 -10.10
N ILE A 4 -8.71 2.97 -10.65
CA ILE A 4 -7.55 3.85 -10.85
C ILE A 4 -7.89 4.88 -11.94
N GLU A 5 -8.57 4.42 -12.99
CA GLU A 5 -9.07 5.29 -14.06
C GLU A 5 -10.11 6.28 -13.56
N LEU A 6 -11.03 5.85 -12.71
CA LEU A 6 -12.03 6.71 -12.08
C LEU A 6 -11.38 7.87 -11.28
N ILE A 7 -10.32 7.58 -10.53
CA ILE A 7 -9.65 8.55 -9.65
C ILE A 7 -8.68 9.44 -10.43
N SER A 8 -7.90 8.85 -11.34
CA SER A 8 -6.75 9.51 -11.97
C SER A 8 -6.96 9.90 -13.44
N GLY A 9 -7.98 9.36 -14.10
CA GLY A 9 -8.20 9.51 -15.55
C GLY A 9 -7.31 8.61 -16.42
N ASN A 10 -6.47 7.76 -15.83
CA ASN A 10 -5.64 6.80 -16.55
C ASN A 10 -5.62 5.46 -15.80
N ARG A 11 -5.43 4.35 -16.52
CA ARG A 11 -5.45 3.00 -15.94
C ARG A 11 -4.14 2.65 -15.22
N VAL A 12 -3.00 3.15 -15.72
CA VAL A 12 -1.66 2.76 -15.21
C VAL A 12 -0.89 3.97 -14.69
N SER A 13 -0.73 5.01 -15.51
CA SER A 13 0.06 6.20 -15.15
C SER A 13 -0.83 7.25 -14.50
N ALA A 14 -1.06 7.11 -13.20
CA ALA A 14 -2.03 7.94 -12.46
C ALA A 14 -1.54 9.40 -12.24
N ALA A 15 -0.24 9.62 -12.00
CA ALA A 15 0.36 10.95 -11.76
C ALA A 15 -0.43 11.84 -10.76
N VAL A 16 -1.04 11.21 -9.75
CA VAL A 16 -1.91 11.86 -8.75
C VAL A 16 -1.09 12.55 -7.66
N ASN A 17 -0.03 11.90 -7.18
CA ASN A 17 0.82 12.47 -6.13
C ASN A 17 1.71 13.58 -6.71
N THR A 18 1.77 14.72 -6.03
CA THR A 18 2.58 15.88 -6.41
C THR A 18 3.31 16.45 -5.19
N ILE A 19 4.34 17.26 -5.42
CA ILE A 19 4.97 18.00 -4.31
C ILE A 19 3.91 18.94 -3.71
N GLY A 20 3.68 18.81 -2.40
CA GLY A 20 2.69 19.60 -1.67
C GLY A 20 1.26 19.07 -1.70
N GLY A 21 0.99 17.87 -2.22
CA GLY A 21 -0.35 17.24 -2.12
C GLY A 21 -0.74 16.40 -3.34
N VAL A 22 -2.04 16.33 -3.65
CA VAL A 22 -2.56 15.50 -4.76
C VAL A 22 -3.25 16.31 -5.84
N ARG A 23 -3.13 15.88 -7.10
CA ARG A 23 -3.68 16.60 -8.27
C ARG A 23 -5.20 16.57 -8.36
N ARG A 24 -5.82 15.50 -7.90
CA ARG A 24 -7.25 15.23 -8.03
C ARG A 24 -7.82 14.80 -6.69
N ASP A 25 -9.02 15.28 -6.40
CA ASP A 25 -9.76 14.93 -5.20
C ASP A 25 -10.67 13.72 -5.44
N ILE A 26 -11.09 13.07 -4.35
CA ILE A 26 -12.09 12.00 -4.35
C ILE A 26 -13.45 12.63 -4.06
N SER A 27 -14.33 12.68 -5.05
CA SER A 27 -15.69 13.20 -4.83
C SER A 27 -16.59 12.18 -4.13
N ASP A 28 -17.62 12.67 -3.45
CA ASP A 28 -18.58 11.82 -2.72
C ASP A 28 -19.31 10.83 -3.64
N ALA A 29 -19.50 11.18 -4.91
CA ALA A 29 -20.07 10.28 -5.91
C ALA A 29 -19.16 9.08 -6.25
N MET A 30 -17.84 9.20 -6.04
CA MET A 30 -16.88 8.11 -6.25
C MET A 30 -16.83 7.13 -5.08
N ARG A 31 -17.04 7.61 -3.84
CA ARG A 31 -16.87 6.81 -2.61
C ARG A 31 -17.63 5.46 -2.66
N PRO A 32 -18.93 5.39 -3.05
CA PRO A 32 -19.63 4.11 -3.10
C PRO A 32 -19.05 3.13 -4.13
N LYS A 33 -18.51 3.64 -5.24
CA LYS A 33 -17.86 2.81 -6.27
C LYS A 33 -16.55 2.23 -5.74
N ILE A 34 -15.75 3.06 -5.05
CA ILE A 34 -14.50 2.65 -4.43
C ILE A 34 -14.74 1.56 -3.37
N LEU A 35 -15.68 1.79 -2.44
CA LEU A 35 -16.03 0.84 -1.38
C LEU A 35 -16.49 -0.52 -1.94
N ARG A 36 -17.29 -0.51 -3.01
CA ARG A 36 -17.69 -1.75 -3.71
C ARG A 36 -16.49 -2.48 -4.30
N GLY A 37 -15.57 -1.76 -4.94
CA GLY A 37 -14.37 -2.38 -5.51
C GLY A 37 -13.43 -2.94 -4.45
N ILE A 38 -13.27 -2.24 -3.32
CA ILE A 38 -12.51 -2.75 -2.15
C ILE A 38 -13.13 -4.06 -1.65
N LYS A 39 -14.46 -4.09 -1.46
CA LYS A 39 -15.17 -5.30 -1.00
C LYS A 39 -15.00 -6.49 -1.96
N GLN A 40 -15.01 -6.23 -3.27
CA GLN A 40 -14.76 -7.28 -4.28
C GLN A 40 -13.33 -7.80 -4.22
N LEU A 41 -12.35 -6.90 -4.07
CA LEU A 41 -10.94 -7.27 -3.95
C LEU A 41 -10.69 -8.10 -2.68
N GLU A 42 -11.24 -7.68 -1.54
CA GLU A 42 -11.12 -8.39 -0.26
C GLU A 42 -11.71 -9.81 -0.36
N LYS A 43 -12.92 -9.96 -0.91
CA LYS A 43 -13.53 -11.28 -1.13
C LYS A 43 -12.65 -12.18 -1.98
N ARG A 44 -12.02 -11.63 -3.02
CA ARG A 44 -11.13 -12.39 -3.90
C ARG A 44 -9.81 -12.74 -3.21
N ALA A 45 -9.27 -11.85 -2.38
CA ALA A 45 -8.08 -12.11 -1.60
C ALA A 45 -8.30 -13.21 -0.56
N GLN A 46 -9.47 -13.26 0.10
CA GLN A 46 -9.85 -14.35 0.99
C GLN A 46 -9.90 -15.70 0.27
N TYR A 47 -10.45 -15.75 -0.94
CA TYR A 47 -10.41 -16.95 -1.77
C TYR A 47 -8.97 -17.38 -2.11
N TYR A 48 -8.08 -16.44 -2.42
CA TYR A 48 -6.68 -16.77 -2.67
C TYR A 48 -5.94 -17.26 -1.42
N LEU A 49 -6.32 -16.76 -0.24
CA LEU A 49 -5.77 -17.25 1.02
C LEU A 49 -6.13 -18.73 1.24
N GLU A 50 -7.38 -19.09 0.96
CA GLU A 50 -7.84 -20.49 1.01
C GLU A 50 -7.02 -21.35 0.03
N VAL A 51 -6.96 -20.95 -1.24
CA VAL A 51 -6.19 -21.66 -2.28
C VAL A 51 -4.74 -21.88 -1.88
N VAL A 52 -4.04 -20.84 -1.39
CA VAL A 52 -2.62 -20.97 -1.01
C VAL A 52 -2.43 -21.90 0.19
N SER A 53 -3.45 -22.03 1.05
CA SER A 53 -3.39 -22.83 2.26
C SER A 53 -3.86 -24.27 2.07
N THR A 54 -4.72 -24.56 1.09
CA THR A 54 -5.36 -25.88 0.92
C THR A 54 -4.92 -26.62 -0.35
N GLU A 55 -4.56 -25.92 -1.43
CA GLU A 55 -4.24 -26.58 -2.70
C GLU A 55 -2.88 -27.28 -2.64
N ILE A 56 -2.92 -28.62 -2.74
CA ILE A 56 -1.75 -29.50 -2.61
C ILE A 56 -0.65 -29.14 -3.62
N THR A 57 -1.02 -28.75 -4.85
CA THR A 57 -0.06 -28.36 -5.89
C THR A 57 0.70 -27.08 -5.51
N VAL A 58 0.05 -26.14 -4.82
CA VAL A 58 0.70 -24.92 -4.34
C VAL A 58 1.64 -25.26 -3.18
N LEU A 59 1.12 -25.98 -2.18
CA LEU A 59 1.88 -26.38 -1.00
C LEU A 59 3.15 -27.13 -1.38
N ARG A 60 3.05 -28.15 -2.25
CA ARG A 60 4.21 -28.94 -2.70
C ARG A 60 5.32 -28.14 -3.38
N ARG A 61 5.00 -27.00 -4.00
CA ARG A 61 5.99 -26.16 -4.71
C ARG A 61 6.55 -25.04 -3.86
N ALA A 62 5.86 -24.65 -2.79
CA ALA A 62 6.21 -23.47 -2.00
C ALA A 62 6.74 -23.82 -0.61
N GLN A 63 6.24 -24.89 0.00
CA GLN A 63 6.61 -25.30 1.34
C GLN A 63 8.05 -25.82 1.39
N GLY A 64 8.85 -25.32 2.32
CA GLY A 64 10.26 -25.66 2.50
C GLY A 64 11.20 -25.14 1.40
N VAL A 65 10.69 -24.38 0.43
CA VAL A 65 11.50 -23.85 -0.68
C VAL A 65 12.00 -22.45 -0.34
N GLY A 66 13.28 -22.20 -0.61
CA GLY A 66 13.90 -20.88 -0.42
C GLY A 66 13.91 -20.45 1.06
N MET A 67 14.33 -21.34 1.94
CA MET A 67 14.43 -21.07 3.37
C MET A 67 15.30 -19.82 3.63
N LEU A 68 14.77 -18.91 4.44
CA LEU A 68 15.45 -17.71 4.91
C LEU A 68 15.12 -17.56 6.40
N PRO A 69 15.90 -18.16 7.31
CA PRO A 69 15.70 -17.99 8.75
C PRO A 69 15.79 -16.52 9.17
N GLN A 70 15.15 -16.17 10.29
CA GLN A 70 15.08 -14.79 10.79
C GLN A 70 16.45 -14.12 10.92
N GLU A 71 17.43 -14.80 11.54
CA GLU A 71 18.79 -14.27 11.72
C GLU A 71 19.46 -13.93 10.38
N LYS A 72 19.31 -14.82 9.39
CA LYS A 72 19.84 -14.60 8.04
C LYS A 72 19.10 -13.50 7.30
N ALA A 73 17.78 -13.37 7.50
CA ALA A 73 17.03 -12.25 6.95
C ALA A 73 17.56 -10.91 7.47
N ILE A 74 17.89 -10.83 8.76
CA ILE A 74 18.46 -9.63 9.38
C ILE A 74 19.88 -9.37 8.86
N GLU A 75 20.74 -10.40 8.84
CA GLU A 75 22.12 -10.30 8.34
C GLU A 75 22.18 -9.81 6.88
N LEU A 76 21.26 -10.30 6.04
CA LEU A 76 21.15 -9.92 4.63
C LEU A 76 20.36 -8.62 4.41
N CYS A 77 19.95 -7.93 5.49
CA CYS A 77 19.18 -6.70 5.41
C CYS A 77 17.88 -6.86 4.59
N ALA A 78 17.23 -8.03 4.68
CA ALA A 78 15.94 -8.25 4.03
C ALA A 78 14.89 -7.29 4.59
N VAL A 79 13.95 -6.86 3.74
CA VAL A 79 12.90 -5.90 4.10
C VAL A 79 11.51 -6.34 3.63
N GLY A 80 10.48 -5.73 4.21
CA GLY A 80 9.10 -5.88 3.77
C GLY A 80 8.58 -7.31 3.92
N PRO A 81 7.76 -7.81 2.97
CA PRO A 81 7.18 -9.15 3.04
C PRO A 81 8.21 -10.28 3.07
N THR A 82 9.42 -10.03 2.57
CA THR A 82 10.50 -11.02 2.60
C THR A 82 11.00 -11.24 4.02
N ALA A 83 11.26 -10.17 4.77
CA ALA A 83 11.67 -10.26 6.18
C ALA A 83 10.51 -10.72 7.08
N ARG A 84 9.29 -10.23 6.83
CA ARG A 84 8.10 -10.61 7.59
C ARG A 84 7.68 -12.07 7.38
N GLY A 85 7.97 -12.64 6.21
CA GLY A 85 7.81 -14.09 5.97
C GLY A 85 8.82 -14.97 6.71
N SER A 86 9.80 -14.35 7.37
CA SER A 86 10.80 -14.98 8.23
C SER A 86 10.66 -14.56 9.71
N GLY A 87 9.48 -14.06 10.10
CA GLY A 87 9.16 -13.69 11.47
C GLY A 87 9.69 -12.33 11.93
N VAL A 88 10.32 -11.52 11.07
CA VAL A 88 10.78 -10.17 11.45
C VAL A 88 9.57 -9.23 11.51
N GLU A 89 9.11 -8.91 12.73
CA GLU A 89 7.98 -8.00 12.96
C GLU A 89 8.39 -6.53 12.81
N TYR A 90 8.71 -6.13 11.58
CA TYR A 90 9.08 -4.75 11.26
C TYR A 90 8.32 -4.21 10.05
N ASP A 91 7.76 -3.01 10.20
CA ASP A 91 7.14 -2.25 9.13
C ASP A 91 7.29 -0.75 9.39
N VAL A 92 7.84 -0.03 8.40
CA VAL A 92 8.06 1.43 8.46
C VAL A 92 6.77 2.18 8.78
N ARG A 93 5.61 1.74 8.30
CA ARG A 93 4.33 2.41 8.51
C ARG A 93 3.89 2.43 9.98
N LYS A 94 4.41 1.53 10.82
CA LYS A 94 4.18 1.51 12.28
C LYS A 94 5.37 2.04 13.07
N HIS A 95 6.60 1.69 12.66
CA HIS A 95 7.81 1.96 13.44
C HIS A 95 8.38 3.37 13.19
N ASP A 96 8.21 3.90 11.98
CA ASP A 96 8.58 5.26 11.59
C ASP A 96 7.46 5.86 10.73
N PRO A 97 6.30 6.16 11.36
CA PRO A 97 5.07 6.38 10.63
C PRO A 97 5.07 7.76 9.94
N PHE A 98 4.58 7.79 8.70
CA PHE A 98 4.50 8.98 7.86
C PHE A 98 3.10 9.17 7.27
N ALA A 99 2.85 10.35 6.68
CA ALA A 99 1.56 10.70 6.08
C ALA A 99 0.38 10.39 7.01
N ALA A 100 -0.60 9.61 6.54
CA ALA A 100 -1.80 9.27 7.32
C ALA A 100 -1.66 7.97 8.14
N TYR A 101 -0.55 7.22 8.03
CA TYR A 101 -0.40 5.93 8.72
C TYR A 101 -0.51 5.97 10.25
N PRO A 102 -0.09 7.04 10.98
CA PRO A 102 -0.31 7.14 12.43
C PRO A 102 -1.78 7.04 12.85
N TYR A 103 -2.70 7.41 11.96
CA TYR A 103 -4.14 7.46 12.25
C TYR A 103 -4.87 6.16 11.85
N LEU A 104 -4.18 5.19 11.25
CA LEU A 104 -4.79 3.97 10.73
C LEU A 104 -4.62 2.79 11.68
N ASP A 105 -5.72 2.07 11.92
CA ASP A 105 -5.71 0.81 12.65
C ASP A 105 -5.43 -0.37 11.70
N PHE A 106 -4.21 -0.86 11.73
CA PHE A 106 -3.79 -2.05 11.02
C PHE A 106 -2.74 -2.85 11.78
N LYS A 107 -2.63 -4.13 11.43
CA LYS A 107 -1.67 -5.09 12.00
C LYS A 107 -0.50 -5.34 11.06
N VAL A 108 0.69 -5.53 11.63
CA VAL A 108 1.85 -6.03 10.89
C VAL A 108 1.72 -7.55 10.79
N ILE A 109 1.67 -8.07 9.56
CA ILE A 109 1.49 -9.51 9.32
C ILE A 109 2.85 -10.17 9.16
N THR A 110 3.10 -11.21 9.95
CA THR A 110 4.32 -12.02 9.89
C THR A 110 3.98 -13.49 9.70
N SER A 111 4.99 -14.27 9.30
CA SER A 111 4.95 -15.73 9.26
C SER A 111 6.31 -16.26 9.71
N ASP A 112 6.30 -17.38 10.42
CA ASP A 112 7.46 -18.10 10.96
C ASP A 112 7.92 -19.24 10.04
N LEU A 113 7.21 -19.51 8.93
CA LEU A 113 7.56 -20.58 7.99
C LEU A 113 8.92 -20.38 7.31
N CYS A 114 9.39 -19.13 7.21
CA CYS A 114 10.69 -18.75 6.64
C CYS A 114 10.90 -19.15 5.16
N ASP A 115 9.87 -19.65 4.48
CA ASP A 115 9.93 -20.20 3.13
C ASP A 115 9.09 -19.38 2.13
N VAL A 116 8.99 -19.86 0.88
CA VAL A 116 8.18 -19.22 -0.15
C VAL A 116 6.69 -19.21 0.23
N LEU A 117 6.21 -20.24 0.94
CA LEU A 117 4.82 -20.32 1.38
C LEU A 117 4.50 -19.21 2.40
N GLY A 118 5.32 -19.05 3.45
CA GLY A 118 5.17 -17.99 4.45
C GLY A 118 5.17 -16.60 3.81
N ARG A 119 6.10 -16.34 2.89
CA ARG A 119 6.16 -15.10 2.12
C ARG A 119 4.94 -14.88 1.21
N THR A 120 4.31 -15.94 0.74
CA THR A 120 3.08 -15.86 -0.08
C THR A 120 1.87 -15.55 0.80
N VAL A 121 1.72 -16.26 1.92
CA VAL A 121 0.65 -16.04 2.90
C VAL A 121 0.68 -14.61 3.44
N VAL A 122 1.86 -14.10 3.83
CA VAL A 122 2.03 -12.71 4.29
C VAL A 122 1.50 -11.72 3.27
N ARG A 123 1.83 -11.86 1.97
CA ARG A 123 1.36 -10.94 0.92
C ARG A 123 -0.16 -10.97 0.73
N VAL A 124 -0.78 -12.15 0.82
CA VAL A 124 -2.24 -12.27 0.68
C VAL A 124 -2.94 -11.63 1.88
N LEU A 125 -2.47 -11.90 3.09
CA LEU A 125 -2.99 -11.30 4.31
C LEU A 125 -2.79 -9.77 4.35
N GLU A 126 -1.62 -9.28 3.92
CA GLU A 126 -1.37 -7.84 3.77
C GLU A 126 -2.31 -7.18 2.75
N THR A 127 -2.75 -7.91 1.72
CA THR A 127 -3.75 -7.40 0.77
C THR A 127 -5.10 -7.22 1.44
N ILE A 128 -5.50 -8.16 2.31
CA ILE A 128 -6.73 -8.06 3.11
C ILE A 128 -6.62 -6.89 4.09
N GLU A 129 -5.49 -6.77 4.80
CA GLU A 129 -5.24 -5.67 5.73
C GLU A 129 -5.21 -4.31 5.00
N SER A 130 -4.69 -4.27 3.77
CA SER A 130 -4.74 -3.08 2.92
C SER A 130 -6.16 -2.70 2.53
N CYS A 131 -7.04 -3.67 2.29
CA CYS A 131 -8.46 -3.40 2.05
C CYS A 131 -9.12 -2.76 3.29
N LYS A 132 -8.78 -3.24 4.50
CA LYS A 132 -9.23 -2.64 5.77
C LYS A 132 -8.77 -1.18 5.89
N MET A 133 -7.49 -0.90 5.66
CA MET A 133 -6.96 0.47 5.69
C MET A 133 -7.63 1.38 4.65
N CYS A 134 -7.77 0.93 3.40
CA CYS A 134 -8.43 1.70 2.36
C CYS A 134 -9.89 2.04 2.71
N ARG A 135 -10.59 1.15 3.41
CA ARG A 135 -11.96 1.41 3.90
C ARG A 135 -11.96 2.53 4.95
N GLN A 136 -11.11 2.44 5.97
CA GLN A 136 -10.95 3.49 6.99
C GLN A 136 -10.68 4.85 6.33
N ILE A 137 -9.73 4.91 5.39
CA ILE A 137 -9.38 6.16 4.69
C ILE A 137 -10.58 6.78 3.95
N ILE A 138 -11.38 5.97 3.26
CA ILE A 138 -12.53 6.48 2.47
C ILE A 138 -13.69 6.90 3.38
N GLU A 139 -13.88 6.24 4.51
CA GLU A 139 -14.93 6.54 5.48
C GLU A 139 -14.58 7.79 6.31
N GLU A 140 -13.30 7.97 6.64
CA GLU A 140 -12.81 9.06 7.51
C GLU A 140 -12.12 10.20 6.74
N LEU A 141 -12.27 10.27 5.41
CA LEU A 141 -11.59 11.26 4.57
C LEU A 141 -11.99 12.69 4.99
N PRO A 142 -11.06 13.51 5.51
CA PRO A 142 -11.36 14.87 5.94
C PRO A 142 -11.61 15.78 4.74
N GLN A 143 -12.43 16.81 4.95
CA GLN A 143 -12.61 17.89 3.98
C GLN A 143 -11.46 18.90 4.11
N GLY A 144 -11.00 19.46 2.99
CA GLY A 144 -9.96 20.49 3.02
C GLY A 144 -9.25 20.73 1.69
N GLU A 145 -8.27 21.64 1.70
CA GLU A 145 -7.41 21.85 0.54
C GLU A 145 -6.50 20.62 0.33
N ILE A 146 -6.54 20.07 -0.89
CA ILE A 146 -5.76 18.87 -1.24
C ILE A 146 -4.30 19.15 -1.61
N ARG A 147 -3.92 20.43 -1.74
CA ARG A 147 -2.57 20.88 -2.11
C ARG A 147 -2.20 22.17 -1.40
N THR A 148 -0.94 22.26 -0.97
CA THR A 148 -0.35 23.49 -0.46
C THR A 148 -0.26 24.55 -1.55
N LYS A 149 -0.63 25.79 -1.23
CA LYS A 149 -0.39 26.94 -2.12
C LYS A 149 1.11 27.15 -2.23
N SER A 150 1.68 27.00 -3.42
CA SER A 150 3.10 27.25 -3.66
C SER A 150 3.41 28.72 -3.37
N THR A 151 4.28 28.99 -2.40
CA THR A 151 4.91 30.30 -2.21
C THR A 151 5.95 30.51 -3.30
N THR A 152 5.52 30.56 -4.56
CA THR A 152 6.36 31.14 -5.59
C THR A 152 6.28 32.64 -5.33
N GLN A 153 7.25 33.17 -4.56
CA GLN A 153 7.57 34.58 -4.71
C GLN A 153 7.82 34.74 -6.21
N SER A 154 6.92 35.44 -6.90
CA SER A 154 7.22 35.92 -8.23
C SER A 154 8.45 36.80 -8.04
N THR A 155 9.63 36.25 -8.29
CA THR A 155 10.80 37.06 -8.60
C THR A 155 10.40 37.76 -9.89
N SER A 156 9.69 38.88 -9.75
CA SER A 156 9.59 39.88 -10.78
C SER A 156 11.03 40.09 -11.21
N ARG A 157 11.38 39.63 -12.41
CA ARG A 157 12.66 39.99 -13.03
C ARG A 157 12.61 41.50 -13.23
N ARG A 158 12.98 42.24 -12.20
CA ARG A 158 13.39 43.63 -12.29
C ARG A 158 14.78 43.65 -12.90
N SER A 159 14.99 44.65 -13.76
CA SER A 159 16.24 45.09 -14.37
C SER A 159 16.76 44.20 -15.52
N SER A 160 17.20 44.73 -16.66
CA SER A 160 17.55 46.12 -17.00
C SER A 160 17.67 46.28 -18.53
N LYS A 161 17.19 47.41 -19.03
CA LYS A 161 17.73 48.08 -20.23
C LYS A 161 19.25 48.16 -20.13
N GLN A 162 19.97 47.67 -21.14
CA GLN A 162 21.35 48.00 -21.54
C GLN A 162 21.64 47.09 -22.76
N LYS A 163 22.00 47.55 -23.95
CA LYS A 163 22.48 48.83 -24.46
C LYS A 163 22.07 48.89 -25.95
#